data_AF-W2STA4-F1
#
_entry.id   AF-W2STA4-F1
#
_cell.length_a   1.000
_cell.length_b   1.000
_cell.length_c   1.000
_cell.angle_alpha   90.00
_cell.angle_beta   90.00
_cell.angle_gamma   90.00
#
_symmetry.space_group_name_H-M   'P 1'
#
loop_
_entity.id
_entity.type
_entity.pdbx_description
1 polymer ?
#
loop_
_entity_poly.entity_id
_entity_poly.type
_entity_poly.pdbx_seq_one_letter_code
_entity_poly.pdbx_strand_id
1 'polypeptide(L)'
;EDVIDQFSDVEPFLVRKWHYAFYTFFDLIGNNVIEWRDFQQLIDAIGSVRGASSEDHIAATLCLTDVWHLMCDTMHKEYSDKITLIDWIGMWADSLTAEKEPAWQKAYLDYMFRLLDASGDKLVDLSEYIEVLGYFNIQREDAIACFDKFAVNPDGGQSNSIDYKRFVMLWQQYFRSTDINDPGNHLLGRA
;
A
#
# COMPACT_ATOMS: atom_id res chain seq x y z
N GLU A 1 18.90 -18.01 -3.28
CA GLU A 1 17.60 -18.50 -3.76
C GLU A 1 16.79 -17.31 -4.17
N ASP A 2 16.18 -17.37 -5.35
CA ASP A 2 15.18 -16.36 -5.73
C ASP A 2 14.03 -16.47 -4.71
N VAL A 3 13.49 -15.34 -4.25
CA VAL A 3 12.33 -15.37 -3.33
C VAL A 3 11.15 -16.07 -3.99
N ILE A 4 11.05 -16.00 -5.32
CA ILE A 4 10.05 -16.71 -6.12
C ILE A 4 10.17 -18.22 -5.95
N ASP A 5 11.40 -18.76 -5.87
CA ASP A 5 11.63 -20.21 -5.73
C ASP A 5 11.11 -20.75 -4.38
N GLN A 6 11.07 -19.90 -3.35
CA GLN A 6 10.56 -20.27 -2.02
C GLN A 6 9.02 -20.30 -1.96
N PHE A 7 8.35 -19.68 -2.93
CA PHE A 7 6.89 -19.62 -3.02
C PHE A 7 6.41 -20.20 -4.36
N SER A 8 6.83 -21.43 -4.68
CA SER A 8 6.55 -22.08 -5.96
C SER A 8 5.07 -22.28 -6.28
N ASP A 9 4.21 -22.27 -5.26
CA ASP A 9 2.76 -22.40 -5.40
C ASP A 9 2.05 -21.06 -5.67
N VAL A 10 2.79 -19.95 -5.63
CA VAL A 10 2.30 -18.60 -5.93
C VAL A 10 2.78 -18.18 -7.32
N GLU A 11 1.92 -17.49 -8.05
CA GLU A 11 2.29 -16.97 -9.36
C GLU A 11 3.45 -15.94 -9.24
N PRO A 12 4.55 -16.08 -10.00
CA PRO A 12 5.74 -15.23 -9.87
C PRO A 12 5.50 -13.72 -10.01
N PHE A 13 4.56 -13.28 -10.84
CA PHE A 13 4.21 -11.87 -10.99
C PHE A 13 3.54 -11.31 -9.73
N LEU A 14 2.71 -12.08 -9.00
CA LEU A 14 2.23 -11.67 -7.66
C LEU A 14 3.38 -11.48 -6.67
N VAL A 15 4.32 -12.43 -6.62
CA VAL A 15 5.49 -12.34 -5.72
C VAL A 15 6.30 -11.08 -6.00
N ARG A 16 6.49 -10.70 -7.27
CA ARG A 16 7.17 -9.45 -7.67
C ARG A 16 6.42 -8.21 -7.19
N LYS A 17 5.09 -8.18 -7.30
CA LYS A 17 4.26 -7.06 -6.82
C LYS A 17 4.35 -6.88 -5.30
N TRP A 18 4.30 -7.98 -4.55
CA TRP A 18 4.42 -7.93 -3.10
C TRP A 18 5.84 -7.56 -2.66
N HIS A 19 6.86 -8.06 -3.34
CA HIS A 19 8.25 -7.66 -3.13
C HIS A 19 8.45 -6.16 -3.37
N TYR A 20 7.94 -5.62 -4.47
CA TYR A 20 8.01 -4.19 -4.75
C TYR A 20 7.27 -3.36 -3.68
N ALA A 21 6.08 -3.81 -3.28
CA ALA A 21 5.30 -3.15 -2.23
C ALA A 21 6.06 -3.12 -0.89
N PHE A 22 6.71 -4.22 -0.50
CA PHE A 22 7.52 -4.31 0.70
C PHE A 22 8.56 -3.19 0.77
N TYR A 23 9.41 -3.09 -0.25
CA TYR A 23 10.53 -2.14 -0.25
C TYR A 23 10.13 -0.69 -0.49
N THR A 24 9.00 -0.46 -1.14
CA THR A 24 8.59 0.89 -1.54
C THR A 24 7.66 1.53 -0.51
N PHE A 25 6.77 0.75 0.11
CA PHE A 25 5.67 1.27 0.94
C PHE A 25 5.72 0.84 2.40
N PHE A 26 6.53 -0.17 2.75
CA PHE A 26 6.54 -0.72 4.12
C PHE A 26 7.92 -0.70 4.79
N ASP A 27 9.01 -0.99 4.09
CA ASP A 27 10.41 -0.85 4.60
C ASP A 27 10.95 0.54 4.28
N LEU A 28 10.43 1.56 4.97
CA LEU A 28 10.72 2.98 4.71
C LEU A 28 12.09 3.41 5.23
N ILE A 29 12.63 2.72 6.24
CA ILE A 29 14.01 2.93 6.72
C ILE A 29 15.04 2.18 5.86
N GLY A 30 14.63 1.22 5.02
CA GLY A 30 15.47 0.48 4.09
C GLY A 30 16.41 -0.52 4.78
N ASN A 31 15.97 -1.17 5.86
CA ASN A 31 16.76 -2.16 6.59
C ASN A 31 16.38 -3.62 6.27
N ASN A 32 15.56 -3.84 5.24
CA ASN A 32 15.07 -5.13 4.75
C ASN A 32 14.11 -5.87 5.70
N VAL A 33 13.52 -5.15 6.65
CA VAL A 33 12.45 -5.64 7.51
C VAL A 33 11.39 -4.56 7.67
N ILE A 34 10.17 -4.95 7.98
CA ILE A 34 9.14 -4.03 8.46
C ILE A 34 9.15 -4.08 9.98
N GLU A 35 9.32 -2.93 10.60
CA GLU A 35 9.24 -2.72 12.05
C GLU A 35 8.44 -1.46 12.37
N TRP A 36 8.06 -1.26 13.64
CA TRP A 36 7.30 -0.07 14.05
C TRP A 36 7.95 1.25 13.59
N ARG A 37 9.28 1.28 13.50
CA ARG A 37 10.03 2.46 13.09
C ARG A 37 9.69 2.92 11.67
N ASP A 38 9.32 2.03 10.77
CA ASP A 38 8.88 2.38 9.41
C ASP A 38 7.59 3.19 9.45
N PHE A 39 6.61 2.71 10.21
CA PHE A 39 5.34 3.41 10.42
C PHE A 39 5.55 4.75 11.12
N GLN A 40 6.44 4.82 12.10
CA GLN A 40 6.81 6.08 12.75
C GLN A 40 7.43 7.07 11.76
N GLN A 41 8.30 6.63 10.84
CA GLN A 41 8.86 7.49 9.80
C GLN A 41 7.78 8.07 8.89
N LEU A 42 6.77 7.28 8.51
CA LEU A 42 5.64 7.77 7.72
C LEU A 42 4.80 8.79 8.51
N ILE A 43 4.51 8.51 9.78
CA ILE A 43 3.78 9.44 10.67
C ILE A 43 4.53 10.77 10.78
N ASP A 44 5.85 10.72 11.04
CA ASP A 44 6.69 11.91 11.17
C ASP A 44 6.78 12.70 9.86
N ALA A 45 6.82 12.02 8.71
CA ALA A 45 6.78 12.65 7.39
C ALA A 45 5.45 13.39 7.14
N ILE A 46 4.33 12.75 7.45
CA ILE A 46 2.99 13.36 7.37
C ILE A 46 2.90 14.56 8.31
N GLY A 47 3.37 14.43 9.55
CA GLY A 47 3.42 15.53 10.52
C GLY A 47 4.31 16.70 10.06
N SER A 48 5.38 16.42 9.33
CA SER A 48 6.28 17.44 8.78
C SER A 48 5.67 18.22 7.62
N VAL A 49 4.87 17.55 6.78
CA VAL A 49 4.26 18.15 5.57
C VAL A 49 2.90 18.79 5.88
N ARG A 50 2.02 18.08 6.60
CA ARG A 50 0.65 18.50 6.91
C ARG A 50 0.50 19.16 8.28
N GLY A 51 1.53 19.08 9.12
CA GLY A 51 1.60 19.69 10.45
C GLY A 51 1.38 18.70 11.60
N ALA A 52 2.21 18.77 12.65
CA ALA A 52 2.22 17.81 13.75
C ALA A 52 0.96 17.83 14.64
N SER A 53 0.11 18.85 14.53
CA SER A 53 -1.19 18.93 15.21
C SER A 53 -2.37 18.83 14.25
N SER A 54 -2.12 18.46 12.99
CA SER A 54 -3.17 18.27 11.99
C SER A 54 -4.01 17.03 12.30
N GLU A 55 -5.26 17.04 11.84
CA GLU A 55 -6.13 15.86 11.91
C GLU A 55 -5.52 14.65 11.18
N ASP A 56 -4.75 14.91 10.11
CA ASP A 56 -4.05 13.87 9.35
C ASP A 56 -2.93 13.21 10.15
N HIS A 57 -2.11 13.98 10.88
CA HIS A 57 -1.07 13.41 11.73
C HIS A 57 -1.65 12.59 12.88
N ILE A 58 -2.76 13.05 13.48
CA ILE A 58 -3.47 12.31 14.53
C ILE A 58 -4.06 11.01 13.96
N ALA A 59 -4.72 11.09 12.80
CA ALA A 59 -5.28 9.92 12.13
C ALA A 59 -4.18 8.92 11.72
N ALA A 60 -3.06 9.39 11.18
CA ALA A 60 -1.89 8.60 10.85
C ALA A 60 -1.37 7.83 12.08
N THR A 61 -1.20 8.54 13.20
CA THR A 61 -0.73 7.94 14.45
C THR A 61 -1.67 6.81 14.89
N LEU A 62 -2.98 7.04 14.91
CA LEU A 62 -3.95 6.04 15.36
C LEU A 62 -4.05 4.86 14.40
N CYS A 63 -4.24 5.13 13.10
CA CYS A 63 -4.48 4.09 12.09
C CYS A 63 -3.24 3.24 11.83
N LEU A 64 -2.05 3.83 11.73
CA LEU A 64 -0.83 3.07 11.47
C LEU A 64 -0.38 2.25 12.69
N THR A 65 -0.63 2.75 13.91
CA THR A 65 -0.46 1.95 15.13
C THR A 65 -1.38 0.73 15.14
N ASP A 66 -2.65 0.90 14.76
CA ASP A 66 -3.61 -0.20 14.66
C ASP A 66 -3.21 -1.22 13.57
N VAL A 67 -2.81 -0.75 12.39
CA VAL A 67 -2.31 -1.62 11.31
C VAL A 67 -1.13 -2.45 11.80
N TRP A 68 -0.14 -1.84 12.45
CA TRP A 68 1.03 -2.57 12.94
C TRP A 68 0.65 -3.63 13.98
N HIS A 69 -0.21 -3.30 14.94
CA HIS A 69 -0.73 -4.29 15.90
C HIS A 69 -1.41 -5.47 15.20
N LEU A 70 -2.28 -5.20 14.22
CA LEU A 70 -2.98 -6.25 13.48
C LEU A 70 -2.02 -7.12 12.65
N MET A 71 -0.94 -6.54 12.11
CA MET A 71 0.11 -7.30 11.41
C MET A 71 0.86 -8.23 12.38
N CYS A 72 1.27 -7.71 13.54
CA CYS A 72 1.89 -8.51 14.61
C CYS A 72 0.99 -9.66 15.07
N ASP A 73 -0.28 -9.38 15.35
CA ASP A 73 -1.27 -10.36 15.78
C ASP A 73 -1.46 -11.48 14.74
N THR A 74 -1.54 -11.10 13.46
CA THR A 74 -1.68 -12.05 12.34
C THR A 74 -0.51 -13.02 12.27
N MET A 75 0.70 -12.54 12.60
CA MET A 75 1.94 -13.33 12.56
C MET A 75 2.32 -13.96 13.90
N HIS A 76 1.50 -13.77 14.95
CA HIS A 76 1.81 -14.16 16.32
C HIS A 76 3.17 -13.63 16.79
N LYS A 77 3.44 -12.36 16.48
CA LYS A 77 4.68 -11.65 16.81
C LYS A 77 4.44 -10.59 17.88
N GLU A 78 5.47 -10.30 18.65
CA GLU A 78 5.47 -9.19 19.59
C GLU A 78 5.63 -7.84 18.86
N TYR A 79 5.25 -6.74 19.51
CA TYR A 79 5.37 -5.40 18.93
C TYR A 79 6.81 -5.00 18.55
N SER A 80 7.80 -5.56 19.26
CA SER A 80 9.23 -5.32 19.01
C SER A 80 9.82 -6.19 17.90
N ASP A 81 9.05 -7.15 17.39
CA ASP A 81 9.53 -8.08 16.38
C ASP A 81 9.53 -7.44 15.00
N LYS A 82 10.21 -8.13 14.09
CA LYS A 82 10.43 -7.70 12.71
C LYS A 82 9.67 -8.61 11.76
N ILE A 83 9.07 -8.04 10.73
CA ILE A 83 8.46 -8.79 9.62
C ILE A 83 9.45 -8.78 8.47
N THR A 84 10.01 -9.94 8.15
CA THR A 84 10.92 -10.11 7.01
C THR A 84 10.15 -10.14 5.69
N LEU A 85 10.87 -10.03 4.57
CA LEU A 85 10.27 -10.21 3.24
C LEU A 85 9.56 -11.58 3.07
N ILE A 86 10.12 -12.64 3.67
CA ILE A 86 9.52 -13.99 3.64
C ILE A 86 8.23 -14.03 4.45
N ASP A 87 8.22 -13.43 5.65
CA ASP A 87 7.01 -13.30 6.46
C ASP A 87 5.91 -12.54 5.69
N TRP A 88 6.28 -11.42 5.07
CA TRP A 88 5.38 -10.59 4.29
C TRP A 88 4.76 -11.32 3.09
N ILE A 89 5.58 -12.00 2.28
CA ILE A 89 5.08 -12.77 1.13
C ILE A 89 4.22 -13.94 1.62
N GLY A 90 4.61 -14.61 2.71
CA GLY A 90 3.83 -15.66 3.34
C GLY A 90 2.44 -15.18 3.77
N MET A 91 2.34 -14.02 4.43
CA MET A 91 1.06 -13.41 4.82
C MET A 91 0.13 -13.21 3.61
N TRP A 92 0.67 -12.72 2.49
CA TRP A 92 -0.11 -12.53 1.28
C TRP A 92 -0.51 -13.85 0.63
N ALA A 93 0.40 -14.81 0.53
CA ALA A 93 0.14 -16.15 0.01
C ALA A 93 -0.97 -16.86 0.79
N ASP A 94 -0.88 -16.87 2.12
CA ASP A 94 -1.90 -17.45 3.00
C ASP A 94 -3.26 -16.77 2.78
N SER A 95 -3.26 -15.44 2.64
CA SER A 95 -4.48 -14.66 2.42
C SER A 95 -5.18 -14.94 1.07
N LEU A 96 -4.51 -15.55 0.09
CA LEU A 96 -5.15 -15.98 -1.16
C LEU A 96 -6.10 -17.17 -0.97
N THR A 97 -5.82 -18.01 0.04
CA THR A 97 -6.60 -19.23 0.33
C THR A 97 -7.47 -19.12 1.57
N ALA A 98 -7.23 -18.10 2.41
CA ALA A 98 -7.98 -17.88 3.64
C ALA A 98 -9.47 -17.61 3.36
N GLU A 99 -10.34 -18.14 4.21
CA GLU A 99 -11.80 -17.87 4.14
C GLU A 99 -12.14 -16.39 4.37
N LYS A 100 -11.27 -15.67 5.07
CA LYS A 100 -11.43 -14.25 5.39
C LYS A 100 -10.10 -13.51 5.18
N GLU A 101 -10.21 -12.32 4.59
CA GLU A 101 -9.08 -11.40 4.43
C GLU A 101 -8.56 -10.94 5.81
N PRO A 102 -7.23 -10.93 6.03
CA PRO A 102 -6.65 -10.43 7.27
C PRO A 102 -7.08 -8.99 7.57
N ALA A 103 -7.43 -8.72 8.83
CA ALA A 103 -7.96 -7.42 9.24
C ALA A 103 -7.02 -6.24 8.93
N TRP A 104 -5.70 -6.46 9.03
CA TRP A 104 -4.69 -5.44 8.73
C TRP A 104 -4.74 -4.98 7.27
N GLN A 105 -5.07 -5.86 6.31
CA GLN A 105 -5.13 -5.50 4.89
C GLN A 105 -6.23 -4.48 4.64
N LYS A 106 -7.41 -4.70 5.25
CA LYS A 106 -8.52 -3.75 5.18
C LYS A 106 -8.20 -2.45 5.91
N ALA A 107 -7.66 -2.54 7.13
CA ALA A 107 -7.30 -1.35 7.92
C ALA A 107 -6.28 -0.47 7.17
N TYR A 108 -5.26 -1.09 6.56
CA TYR A 108 -4.26 -0.39 5.78
C TYR A 108 -4.82 0.19 4.47
N LEU A 109 -5.65 -0.55 3.74
CA LEU A 109 -6.35 -0.04 2.55
C LEU A 109 -7.17 1.21 2.89
N ASP A 110 -8.01 1.13 3.93
CA ASP A 110 -8.88 2.23 4.35
C ASP A 110 -8.07 3.46 4.75
N TYR A 111 -6.95 3.25 5.45
CA TYR A 111 -6.04 4.31 5.81
C TYR A 111 -5.33 4.91 4.59
N MET A 112 -4.85 4.11 3.65
CA MET A 112 -4.19 4.60 2.44
C MET A 112 -5.13 5.45 1.58
N PHE A 113 -6.41 5.06 1.46
CA PHE A 113 -7.40 5.89 0.79
C PHE A 113 -7.60 7.22 1.51
N ARG A 114 -7.73 7.21 2.84
CA ARG A 114 -7.85 8.43 3.64
C ARG A 114 -6.62 9.34 3.50
N LEU A 115 -5.42 8.76 3.48
CA LEU A 115 -4.19 9.52 3.33
C LEU A 115 -4.13 10.23 1.98
N LEU A 116 -4.60 9.54 0.93
CA LEU A 116 -4.73 10.08 -0.43
C LEU A 116 -5.80 11.18 -0.51
N ASP A 117 -7.00 10.95 0.00
CA ASP A 117 -8.13 11.92 0.03
C ASP A 117 -7.88 13.05 1.06
N ALA A 118 -6.87 13.87 0.80
CA ALA A 118 -6.48 14.98 1.66
C ALA A 118 -7.54 16.09 1.68
N SER A 119 -8.34 16.22 0.61
CA SER A 119 -9.44 17.18 0.53
C SER A 119 -10.69 16.75 1.32
N GLY A 120 -10.85 15.44 1.57
CA GLY A 120 -12.00 14.85 2.26
C GLY A 120 -13.26 14.79 1.40
N ASP A 121 -13.12 14.91 0.07
CA ASP A 121 -14.24 14.89 -0.88
C ASP A 121 -14.65 13.47 -1.31
N LYS A 122 -13.95 12.45 -0.77
CA LYS A 122 -14.13 11.02 -1.06
C LYS A 122 -13.68 10.62 -2.46
N LEU A 123 -12.85 11.45 -3.08
CA LEU A 123 -12.18 11.18 -4.33
C LEU A 123 -10.67 11.30 -4.10
N VAL A 124 -9.91 10.65 -4.96
CA VAL A 124 -8.45 10.82 -5.04
C VAL A 124 -8.14 11.39 -6.40
N ASP A 125 -7.67 12.64 -6.43
CA ASP A 125 -7.21 13.30 -7.64
C ASP A 125 -5.70 13.12 -7.88
N LEU A 126 -5.22 13.59 -9.03
CA LEU A 126 -3.82 13.47 -9.41
C LEU A 126 -2.88 14.23 -8.45
N SER A 127 -3.29 15.39 -7.95
CA SER A 127 -2.45 16.21 -7.07
C SER A 127 -2.27 15.55 -5.70
N GLU A 128 -3.37 15.03 -5.16
CA GLU A 128 -3.43 14.21 -3.95
C GLU A 128 -2.56 12.95 -4.07
N TYR A 129 -2.70 12.24 -5.19
CA TYR A 129 -1.88 11.06 -5.48
C TYR A 129 -0.38 11.40 -5.54
N ILE A 130 0.01 12.48 -6.23
CA ILE A 130 1.42 12.88 -6.31
C ILE A 130 1.99 13.23 -4.93
N GLU A 131 1.23 13.94 -4.09
CA GLU A 131 1.69 14.32 -2.75
C GLU A 131 2.03 13.07 -1.92
N VAL A 132 1.09 12.11 -1.84
CA VAL A 132 1.27 10.91 -1.03
C VAL A 132 2.39 10.02 -1.55
N LEU A 133 2.47 9.84 -2.86
CA LEU A 133 3.55 9.05 -3.49
C LEU A 133 4.93 9.70 -3.24
N GLY A 134 4.96 11.02 -3.03
CA GLY A 134 6.14 11.75 -2.58
C GLY A 134 6.65 11.31 -1.19
N TYR A 135 5.78 10.89 -0.26
CA TYR A 135 6.20 10.33 1.03
C TYR A 135 7.00 9.04 0.88
N PHE A 136 6.79 8.32 -0.23
CA PHE A 136 7.47 7.08 -0.59
C PHE A 136 8.62 7.31 -1.58
N ASN A 137 9.10 8.56 -1.71
CA ASN A 137 10.17 8.97 -2.64
C ASN A 137 9.90 8.67 -4.12
N ILE A 138 8.64 8.48 -4.51
CA ILE A 138 8.27 8.28 -5.91
C ILE A 138 8.25 9.64 -6.61
N GLN A 139 8.92 9.74 -7.75
CA GLN A 139 9.04 10.99 -8.50
C GLN A 139 7.69 11.41 -9.07
N ARG A 140 7.49 12.73 -9.19
CA ARG A 140 6.25 13.32 -9.69
C ARG A 140 5.86 12.77 -11.06
N GLU A 141 6.83 12.66 -11.97
CA GLU A 141 6.61 12.19 -13.33
C GLU A 141 6.15 10.73 -13.36
N ASP A 142 6.70 9.89 -12.48
CA ASP A 142 6.31 8.49 -12.35
C ASP A 142 4.91 8.36 -11.75
N ALA A 143 4.58 9.17 -10.73
CA ALA A 143 3.24 9.23 -10.16
C ALA A 143 2.19 9.64 -11.20
N ILE A 144 2.46 10.66 -12.02
CA ILE A 144 1.59 11.06 -13.13
C ILE A 144 1.39 9.91 -14.12
N ALA A 145 2.48 9.28 -14.55
CA ALA A 145 2.43 8.18 -15.51
C ALA A 145 1.70 6.95 -14.97
N CYS A 146 1.65 6.76 -13.64
CA CYS A 146 0.88 5.69 -13.00
C CYS A 146 -0.60 6.05 -12.92
N PHE A 147 -0.93 7.26 -12.48
CA PHE A 147 -2.30 7.75 -12.36
C PHE A 147 -3.05 7.69 -13.70
N ASP A 148 -2.43 8.17 -14.78
CA ASP A 148 -3.02 8.17 -16.14
C ASP A 148 -3.40 6.76 -16.63
N LYS A 149 -2.77 5.71 -16.08
CA LYS A 149 -3.05 4.33 -16.48
C LYS A 149 -4.24 3.72 -15.75
N PHE A 150 -4.49 4.10 -14.50
CA PHE A 150 -5.57 3.51 -13.71
C PHE A 150 -6.80 4.40 -13.56
N ALA A 151 -6.64 5.71 -13.68
CA ALA A 151 -7.69 6.72 -13.63
C ALA A 151 -8.42 6.79 -14.98
N VAL A 152 -8.92 5.64 -15.43
CA VAL A 152 -9.68 5.50 -16.68
C VAL A 152 -11.12 5.11 -16.35
N ASN A 153 -12.06 5.79 -16.96
CA ASN A 153 -13.49 5.53 -16.88
C ASN A 153 -13.84 4.19 -17.56
N PRO A 154 -14.99 3.59 -17.23
CA PRO A 154 -15.44 2.34 -17.87
C PRO A 154 -15.61 2.43 -19.39
N ASP A 155 -15.79 3.62 -19.94
CA ASP A 155 -15.90 3.89 -21.38
C ASP A 155 -14.55 4.12 -22.08
N GLY A 156 -13.44 4.06 -21.34
CA GLY A 156 -12.08 4.29 -21.83
C GLY A 156 -11.63 5.76 -21.81
N GLY A 157 -12.47 6.69 -21.33
CA GLY A 157 -12.08 8.09 -21.13
C GLY A 157 -11.20 8.29 -19.90
N GLN A 158 -10.36 9.32 -19.89
CA GLN A 158 -9.59 9.69 -18.68
C GLN A 158 -10.52 10.25 -17.60
N SER A 159 -10.28 9.84 -16.36
CA SER A 159 -10.92 10.37 -15.15
C SER A 159 -9.94 11.27 -14.42
N ASN A 160 -10.43 12.39 -13.89
CA ASN A 160 -9.60 13.29 -13.11
C ASN A 160 -9.45 12.84 -11.65
N SER A 161 -10.24 11.85 -11.22
CA SER A 161 -10.19 11.29 -9.88
C SER A 161 -10.75 9.87 -9.81
N ILE A 162 -10.48 9.18 -8.71
CA ILE A 162 -11.05 7.85 -8.41
C ILE A 162 -11.78 7.87 -7.07
N ASP A 163 -12.92 7.19 -6.98
CA ASP A 163 -13.66 7.03 -5.72
C ASP A 163 -13.12 5.83 -4.90
N TYR A 164 -13.59 5.70 -3.66
CA TYR A 164 -13.21 4.58 -2.78
C TYR A 164 -13.50 3.21 -3.40
N LYS A 165 -14.61 3.06 -4.13
CA LYS A 165 -14.98 1.79 -4.77
C LYS A 165 -13.96 1.41 -5.85
N ARG A 166 -13.56 2.37 -6.67
CA ARG A 166 -12.52 2.19 -7.69
C ARG A 166 -11.17 1.92 -7.04
N PHE A 167 -10.82 2.63 -5.98
CA PHE A 167 -9.58 2.39 -5.24
C PHE A 167 -9.50 0.96 -4.69
N VAL A 168 -10.54 0.47 -4.01
CA VAL A 168 -10.62 -0.92 -3.53
C VAL A 168 -10.43 -1.92 -4.67
N MET A 169 -11.07 -1.67 -5.82
CA MET A 169 -10.95 -2.54 -6.99
C MET A 169 -9.50 -2.58 -7.51
N LEU A 170 -8.85 -1.42 -7.66
CA LEU A 170 -7.46 -1.31 -8.10
C LEU A 170 -6.50 -1.96 -7.09
N TRP A 171 -6.77 -1.81 -5.80
CA TRP A 171 -5.99 -2.42 -4.72
C TRP A 171 -6.03 -3.94 -4.79
N GLN A 172 -7.23 -4.51 -4.96
CA GLN A 172 -7.41 -5.95 -5.11
C GLN A 172 -6.74 -6.48 -6.39
N GLN A 173 -6.80 -5.74 -7.50
CA GLN A 173 -6.03 -6.07 -8.70
C GLN A 173 -4.52 -6.08 -8.44
N TYR A 174 -3.99 -5.08 -7.74
CA TYR A 174 -2.58 -5.01 -7.40
C TYR A 174 -2.14 -6.22 -6.56
N PHE A 175 -2.84 -6.52 -5.47
CA PHE A 175 -2.40 -7.56 -4.53
C PHE A 175 -2.82 -8.99 -4.88
N ARG A 176 -3.84 -9.20 -5.72
CA ARG A 176 -4.39 -10.55 -5.99
C ARG A 176 -4.49 -10.95 -7.45
N SER A 177 -4.55 -10.01 -8.39
CA SER A 177 -4.68 -10.38 -9.80
C SER A 177 -3.36 -10.87 -10.39
N THR A 178 -3.44 -11.94 -11.18
CA THR A 178 -2.32 -12.43 -12.01
C THR A 178 -2.36 -11.86 -13.43
N ASP A 179 -3.38 -11.05 -13.78
CA ASP A 179 -3.43 -10.39 -15.08
C ASP A 179 -2.47 -9.20 -15.12
N ILE A 180 -1.47 -9.29 -16.00
CA ILE A 180 -0.46 -8.25 -16.21
C ILE A 180 -1.05 -6.95 -16.79
N ASN A 181 -2.24 -7.02 -17.40
CA ASN A 181 -2.88 -5.88 -18.05
C ASN A 181 -3.84 -5.12 -17.14
N ASP A 182 -4.05 -5.59 -15.90
CA ASP A 182 -4.94 -4.92 -14.98
C ASP A 182 -4.42 -3.51 -14.63
N PRO A 183 -5.28 -2.47 -14.69
CA PRO A 183 -4.88 -1.10 -14.38
C PRO A 183 -4.38 -0.95 -12.94
N GLY A 184 -4.88 -1.78 -12.02
CA GLY A 184 -4.43 -1.80 -10.62
C GLY A 184 -2.94 -2.08 -10.45
N ASN A 185 -2.28 -2.72 -11.43
CA ASN A 185 -0.82 -2.93 -11.41
C ASN A 185 -0.01 -1.61 -11.41
N HIS A 186 -0.67 -0.47 -11.66
CA HIS A 186 -0.07 0.86 -11.61
C HIS A 186 -0.45 1.66 -10.35
N LEU A 187 -1.28 1.13 -9.45
CA LEU A 187 -1.79 1.86 -8.29
C LEU A 187 -0.66 2.32 -7.35
N LEU A 188 0.33 1.45 -7.14
CA LEU A 188 1.44 1.69 -6.22
C LEU A 188 2.75 1.99 -6.95
N GLY A 189 2.73 2.42 -8.21
CA GLY A 189 3.96 2.58 -9.01
C GLY A 189 4.21 1.40 -9.94
N ARG A 190 5.38 1.37 -10.60
CA ARG A 190 5.74 0.29 -11.54
C ARG A 190 6.40 -0.86 -10.80
N ALA A 191 5.69 -1.97 -10.65
CA ALA A 191 6.22 -3.29 -10.31
C ALA A 191 6.61 -4.10 -11.55
#